data_AF-A0A2G4U5A2-F1
#
_entry.id   AF-A0A2G4U5A2-F1
#
_cell.length_a   1.000
_cell.length_b   1.000
_cell.length_c   1.000
_cell.angle_alpha   90.00
_cell.angle_beta   90.00
_cell.angle_gamma   90.00
#
_symmetry.space_group_name_H-M   'P 1'
#
loop_
_entity.id
_entity.type
_entity.pdbx_description
1 polymer ?
#
loop_
_entity_poly.entity_id
_entity_poly.type
_entity_poly.pdbx_seq_one_letter_code
_entity_poly.pdbx_strand_id
1 'polypeptide(L)' 'MDKVMAGETIHYKFTFDANIGEGNYSVSVAAHMGHNHLSKNYEWKDLAFVFTIVNTSKNNFVGSSWIPPTVEYCK' A
#
# COMPACT_ATOMS: atom_id res chain seq x y z
N MET A 1 12.65 -0.48 17.24
CA MET A 1 13.78 -1.18 16.59
C MET A 1 14.93 -1.32 17.58
N ASP A 2 14.63 -1.45 18.88
CA ASP A 2 15.60 -1.02 19.90
C ASP A 2 16.57 -2.13 20.31
N LYS A 3 16.54 -3.25 19.55
CA LYS A 3 17.37 -4.44 19.73
C LYS A 3 17.77 -5.09 18.40
N VAL A 4 17.91 -4.31 17.33
CA VAL A 4 18.50 -4.82 16.08
C VAL A 4 20.01 -4.83 16.23
N MET A 5 20.64 -5.98 15.98
CA MET A 5 22.09 -6.12 16.04
C MET A 5 22.74 -5.74 14.71
N ALA A 6 24.00 -5.27 14.77
CA ALA A 6 24.78 -5.05 13.56
C ALA A 6 24.94 -6.36 12.77
N GLY A 7 24.60 -6.32 11.48
CA GLY A 7 24.63 -7.49 10.59
C GLY A 7 23.38 -8.37 10.65
N GLU A 8 22.40 -8.06 11.49
CA GLU A 8 21.11 -8.76 11.51
C GLU A 8 20.30 -8.42 10.25
N THR A 9 19.70 -9.45 9.63
CA THR A 9 18.79 -9.28 8.49
C THR A 9 17.36 -9.45 8.98
N ILE A 10 16.53 -8.44 8.72
CA ILE A 10 15.12 -8.43 9.12
C ILE A 10 14.26 -8.40 7.85
N HIS A 11 13.26 -9.29 7.82
CA HIS A 11 12.30 -9.35 6.72
C HIS A 11 10.95 -8.79 7.16
N TYR A 12 10.43 -7.84 6.39
CA TYR A 12 9.09 -7.31 6.56
C TYR A 12 8.22 -7.74 5.38
N LYS A 13 7.00 -8.19 5.66
CA LYS A 13 6.00 -8.55 4.65
C LYS A 13 4.73 -7.76 4.90
N PHE A 14 4.33 -6.98 3.91
CA PHE A 14 3.08 -6.24 3.90
C PHE A 14 2.10 -6.92 2.93
N THR A 15 0.87 -7.11 3.38
CA THR A 15 -0.23 -7.65 2.58
C THR A 15 -1.40 -6.70 2.71
N PHE A 16 -2.03 -6.34 1.60
CA PHE A 16 -3.20 -5.48 1.57
C PHE A 16 -4.12 -5.89 0.43
N ASP A 17 -5.43 -5.64 0.59
CA ASP A 17 -6.38 -5.80 -0.49
C ASP A 17 -6.18 -4.68 -1.51
N ALA A 18 -5.92 -5.03 -2.77
CA ALA A 18 -5.80 -4.09 -3.87
C ALA A 18 -7.19 -3.60 -4.34
N ASN A 19 -7.98 -3.02 -3.42
CA ASN A 19 -9.28 -2.40 -3.70
C ASN A 19 -9.12 -1.02 -4.36
N ILE A 20 -8.37 -0.98 -5.44
CA ILE A 20 -8.03 0.24 -6.19
C ILE A 20 -8.48 0.14 -7.64
N GLY A 21 -8.70 1.29 -8.26
CA GLY A 21 -9.09 1.44 -9.66
C GLY A 21 -8.06 0.89 -10.64
N GLU A 22 -8.49 0.70 -11.90
CA GLU A 22 -7.56 0.44 -13.00
C GLU A 22 -6.60 1.61 -13.18
N GLY A 23 -5.33 1.32 -13.48
CA GLY A 23 -4.31 2.35 -13.65
C GLY A 23 -2.90 1.87 -13.36
N ASN A 24 -1.94 2.80 -13.45
CA ASN A 24 -0.54 2.56 -13.15
C ASN A 24 -0.21 3.10 -11.75
N TYR A 25 0.39 2.25 -10.93
CA TYR A 25 0.66 2.50 -9.52
C TYR A 25 2.10 2.18 -9.17
N SER A 26 2.53 2.71 -8.02
CA SER A 26 3.80 2.35 -7.41
C SER A 26 3.66 2.24 -5.90
N VAL A 27 4.56 1.49 -5.26
CA VAL A 27 4.72 1.41 -3.81
C VAL A 27 6.05 2.06 -3.43
N SER A 28 6.00 3.03 -2.51
CA SER A 28 7.18 3.54 -1.81
C SER A 28 7.26 2.92 -0.42
N VAL A 29 8.47 2.68 0.07
CA VAL A 29 8.71 2.14 1.43
C VAL A 29 9.72 3.00 2.18
N ALA A 30 9.52 3.14 3.49
CA ALA A 30 10.43 3.88 4.35
C ALA A 30 10.61 3.17 5.69
N ALA A 31 11.83 3.20 6.21
CA ALA A 31 12.17 2.79 7.55
C ALA A 31 12.67 4.01 8.31
N HIS A 32 11.97 4.40 9.38
CA HIS A 32 12.34 5.56 10.18
C HIS A 32 11.99 5.36 11.65
N MET A 33 12.54 6.22 12.51
CA MET A 33 12.27 6.22 13.94
C MET A 33 11.04 7.08 14.26
N GLY A 34 10.07 6.49 14.96
CA GLY A 34 8.87 7.19 15.40
C GLY A 34 7.81 7.34 14.31
N HIS A 35 6.80 8.18 14.58
CA HIS A 35 5.64 8.33 13.71
C HIS A 35 5.96 9.01 12.36
N ASN A 36 6.98 9.85 12.33
CA ASN A 36 7.46 10.53 11.12
C ASN A 36 8.96 10.33 10.95
N HIS A 37 9.50 10.80 9.83
CA HIS A 37 10.90 10.63 9.47
C HIS A 37 11.85 11.70 10.06
N LEU A 38 11.34 12.66 10.83
CA LEU A 38 12.13 13.82 11.29
C LEU A 38 13.17 13.43 12.35
N SER A 39 12.89 12.43 13.19
CA SER A 39 13.82 12.00 14.24
C SER A 39 15.02 11.25 13.66
N LYS A 40 14.76 10.23 12.84
CA LYS A 40 15.80 9.47 12.14
C LYS A 40 15.20 8.73 10.95
N ASN A 41 15.73 8.98 9.75
CA ASN A 41 15.43 8.20 8.55
C ASN A 41 16.54 7.13 8.38
N TYR A 42 16.17 5.86 8.34
CA TYR A 42 17.11 4.76 8.10
C TYR A 42 17.22 4.44 6.61
N GLU A 43 16.08 4.44 5.91
CA GLU A 43 15.98 4.14 4.49
C GLU A 43 14.70 4.74 3.94
N TRP A 44 14.76 5.26 2.72
CA TRP A 44 13.60 5.66 1.94
C TRP A 44 13.80 5.22 0.50
N LYS A 45 12.86 4.42 -0.02
CA LYS A 45 12.87 3.97 -1.40
C LYS A 45 11.55 4.29 -2.08
N ASP A 46 11.60 5.28 -2.96
CA ASP A 46 10.51 5.55 -3.88
C ASP A 46 10.49 4.55 -5.02
N LEU A 47 9.29 4.33 -5.57
CA LEU A 47 9.05 3.43 -6.69
C LEU A 47 9.65 2.03 -6.47
N ALA A 48 9.63 1.55 -5.22
CA ALA A 48 10.19 0.25 -4.84
C ALA A 48 9.54 -0.90 -5.61
N PHE A 49 8.29 -0.71 -6.02
CA PHE A 49 7.56 -1.60 -6.92
C PHE A 49 6.63 -0.77 -7.81
N VAL A 50 6.60 -1.02 -9.12
CA VAL A 50 5.72 -0.36 -10.09
C VAL A 50 4.87 -1.43 -10.79
N PHE A 51 3.57 -1.20 -10.90
CA PHE A 51 2.63 -2.18 -11.43
C PHE A 51 1.39 -1.53 -12.04
N THR A 52 0.67 -2.30 -12.85
CA THR A 52 -0.59 -1.89 -13.47
C THR A 52 -1.72 -2.74 -12.92
N ILE A 53 -2.84 -2.09 -12.58
CA ILE A 53 -4.09 -2.76 -12.22
C ILE A 53 -5.01 -2.79 -13.43
N VAL A 54 -5.54 -3.98 -13.71
CA VAL A 54 -6.60 -4.24 -14.68
C VAL A 54 -7.77 -4.93 -13.95
N ASN A 55 -9.01 -4.54 -14.25
CA ASN A 55 -10.18 -5.11 -13.61
C ASN A 55 -10.67 -6.34 -14.39
N THR A 56 -10.40 -7.53 -13.85
CA THR A 56 -10.81 -8.80 -14.46
C THR A 56 -11.96 -9.49 -13.75
N SER A 57 -12.44 -8.95 -12.61
CA SER A 57 -13.33 -9.69 -11.70
C SER A 57 -14.35 -8.87 -10.92
N LYS A 58 -14.26 -7.52 -10.92
CA LYS A 58 -15.22 -6.63 -10.24
C LYS A 58 -16.18 -6.04 -11.26
N ASN A 59 -17.36 -5.63 -10.80
CA ASN A 59 -18.23 -4.80 -11.61
C ASN A 59 -17.50 -3.51 -12.01
N ASN A 60 -17.80 -2.99 -13.19
CA ASN A 60 -17.22 -1.73 -13.65
C ASN A 60 -17.54 -0.61 -12.64
N PHE A 61 -16.52 0.19 -12.33
CA PHE A 61 -16.62 1.34 -11.46
C PHE A 61 -15.70 2.46 -11.96
N VAL A 62 -15.93 3.65 -11.45
CA VAL A 62 -15.08 4.81 -11.69
C VAL A 62 -14.44 5.26 -10.39
N GLY A 63 -13.26 5.87 -10.48
CA GLY A 63 -12.49 6.34 -9.32
C GLY A 63 -11.37 5.38 -8.91
N SER A 64 -10.56 5.85 -7.97
CA SER A 64 -9.33 5.15 -7.55
C SER A 64 -9.55 4.07 -6.50
N SER A 65 -10.74 4.00 -5.90
CA SER A 65 -11.04 3.10 -4.79
C SER A 65 -12.26 2.25 -5.10
N TRP A 66 -12.13 0.93 -4.94
CA TRP A 66 -13.25 0.00 -5.06
C TRP A 66 -14.07 0.00 -3.76
N ILE A 67 -15.25 0.60 -3.80
CA ILE A 67 -16.19 0.67 -2.67
C ILE A 67 -17.58 0.28 -3.19
N PRO A 68 -17.91 -1.03 -3.24
CA PRO A 68 -19.17 -1.49 -3.82
C PRO A 68 -20.35 -1.04 -2.95
N PRO A 69 -21.35 -0.35 -3.51
CA PRO A 69 -22.54 0.04 -2.76
C PRO A 69 -23.52 -1.13 -2.60
N THR A 70 -24.30 -1.09 -1.52
CA THR A 70 -25.53 -1.87 -1.38
C THR A 70 -26.72 -0.92 -1.55
N VAL A 71 -27.72 -1.33 -2.33
CA VAL A 71 -28.93 -0.53 -2.56
C VAL A 71 -30.14 -1.27 -2.01
N GLU A 72 -30.89 -0.60 -1.16
CA GLU A 72 -32.20 -1.06 -0.65
C GLU A 72 -33.29 -0.13 -1.19
N TYR A 73 -34.44 -0.71 -1.56
CA TYR A 73 -35.59 0.04 -2.06
C TYR A 73 -36.87 -0.47 -1.39
N CYS A 74 -37.62 0.44 -0.78
CA CYS A 74 -38.99 0.21 -0.32
C CYS A 74 -39.94 1.06 -1.16
N LYS A 75 -41.08 0.46 -1.53
CA LYS A 75 -42.15 1.13 -2.27
C LYS A 75 -43.06 1.91 -1.34
#